data_AF-A0A962XZG3-F1
#
_entry.id   AF-A0A962XZG3-F1
#
_cell.length_a   1.000
_cell.length_b   1.000
_cell.length_c   1.000
_cell.angle_alpha   90.00
_cell.angle_beta   90.00
_cell.angle_gamma   90.00
#
_symmetry.space_group_name_H-M   'P 1'
#
loop_
_entity.id
_entity.type
_entity.pdbx_description
1 polymer ?
#
loop_
_entity_poly.entity_id
_entity_poly.type
_entity_poly.pdbx_seq_one_letter_code
_entity_poly.pdbx_strand_id
1 'polypeptide(L)' 'GLCADASLGGAGLAEGMTIGTQLWVQTKGVLFTIVYSSVLSFVILKIIDVVIGLRVTEEQETEGLDIALHDERGYNL' A
#
# COMPACT_ATOMS: atom_id res chain seq x y z
N GLY A 1 2.42 20.00 -3.99
CA GLY A 1 3.83 19.83 -3.63
C GLY A 1 4.65 20.81 -4.42
N LEU A 2 5.46 20.33 -5.36
CA LEU A 2 6.25 21.16 -6.28
C LEU A 2 5.36 21.91 -7.28
N CYS A 3 4.51 21.20 -8.02
CA CYS A 3 3.66 21.77 -9.07
C CYS A 3 2.47 22.61 -8.54
N ALA A 4 2.41 22.86 -7.23
CA ALA A 4 1.42 23.77 -6.66
C ALA A 4 1.84 25.23 -6.80
N ASP A 5 3.13 25.50 -7.01
CA ASP A 5 3.66 26.85 -7.13
C ASP A 5 3.17 27.55 -8.40
N ALA A 6 2.82 28.83 -8.28
CA ALA A 6 2.29 29.63 -9.38
C ALA A 6 3.32 29.81 -10.52
N SER A 7 4.62 29.80 -10.22
CA SER A 7 5.68 29.89 -11.23
C SER A 7 5.77 28.65 -12.14
N LEU A 8 5.22 27.53 -11.69
CA LEU A 8 5.16 26.26 -12.42
C LEU A 8 3.77 26.00 -13.02
N GLY A 9 2.88 27.00 -13.03
CA GLY A 9 1.51 26.90 -13.54
C GLY A 9 0.51 26.29 -12.55
N GLY A 10 0.88 26.20 -11.26
CA GLY A 10 0.01 25.70 -10.18
C GLY A 10 -0.94 26.77 -9.61
N ALA A 11 -1.82 26.35 -8.70
CA ALA A 11 -2.82 27.21 -8.06
C ALA A 11 -2.23 28.29 -7.11
N GLY A 12 -0.92 28.26 -6.86
CA GLY A 12 -0.23 29.13 -5.91
C GLY A 12 -0.01 28.48 -4.56
N LEU A 13 1.02 28.95 -3.84
CA LEU A 13 1.29 28.56 -2.46
C LEU A 13 0.51 29.47 -1.49
N ALA A 14 0.26 28.97 -0.29
CA ALA A 14 -0.34 29.78 0.78
C ALA A 14 0.56 30.98 1.14
N GLU A 15 -0.03 32.04 1.67
CA GLU A 15 0.68 33.26 2.02
C GLU A 15 1.81 32.96 3.04
N GLY A 16 3.04 33.39 2.72
CA GLY A 16 4.23 33.10 3.52
C GLY A 16 4.85 31.70 3.33
N MET A 17 4.32 30.87 2.42
CA MET A 17 4.83 29.53 2.17
C MET A 17 5.76 29.49 0.95
N THR A 18 6.91 28.81 1.09
CA THR A 18 7.84 28.57 -0.02
C THR A 18 7.66 27.16 -0.59
N ILE A 19 8.16 26.91 -1.80
CA ILE A 19 8.18 25.57 -2.41
C ILE A 19 8.81 24.54 -1.46
N GLY A 20 9.92 24.91 -0.80
CA GLY A 20 10.61 24.04 0.16
C GLY A 20 9.75 23.69 1.37
N THR A 21 9.07 24.69 1.95
CA THR A 21 8.17 24.48 3.10
C THR A 21 6.98 23.61 2.72
N GLN A 22 6.37 23.83 1.55
CA GLN A 22 5.24 23.05 1.05
C GLN A 22 5.62 21.60 0.74
N LEU A 23 6.79 21.38 0.13
CA LEU A 23 7.31 20.04 -0.10
C LEU A 23 7.54 19.29 1.21
N TRP A 24 8.08 19.96 2.23
CA TRP A 24 8.32 19.34 3.53
C TRP A 24 7.02 18.90 4.22
N VAL A 25 5.96 19.71 4.16
CA VAL A 25 4.64 19.35 4.70
C VAL A 25 4.07 18.12 3.98
N GLN A 26 4.14 18.09 2.65
CA GLN A 26 3.65 16.95 1.87
C GLN A 26 4.45 15.68 2.15
N THR A 27 5.78 15.78 2.30
CA THR A 27 6.62 14.64 2.69
C THR A 27 6.19 14.06 4.03
N LYS A 28 5.89 14.89 5.04
CA LYS A 28 5.36 14.39 6.31
C LYS A 28 4.03 13.66 6.14
N GLY A 29 3.14 14.19 5.30
CA GLY A 29 1.86 13.55 4.97
C GLY A 29 2.07 12.16 4.37
N VAL A 30 2.96 12.04 3.39
CA VAL A 30 3.30 10.75 2.75
C VAL A 30 3.93 9.77 3.74
N LEU A 31 4.85 10.23 4.58
CA LEU A 31 5.46 9.37 5.61
C LEU A 31 4.41 8.90 6.62
N PHE A 32 3.49 9.78 7.01
CA PHE A 32 2.40 9.41 7.91
C PHE A 32 1.50 8.35 7.28
N THR A 33 1.10 8.50 6.01
CA THR A 33 0.24 7.50 5.37
C THR A 33 0.95 6.17 5.18
N ILE A 34 2.24 6.16 4.84
CA ILE A 34 3.04 4.93 4.75
C ILE A 34 3.10 4.24 6.11
N VAL A 35 3.47 4.95 7.18
CA VAL A 35 3.56 4.37 8.53
C VAL A 35 2.20 3.89 9.01
N TYR A 36 1.15 4.69 8.85
CA TYR A 36 -0.19 4.31 9.27
C TYR A 36 -0.69 3.07 8.54
N SER A 37 -0.62 3.07 7.20
CA SER A 37 -1.10 1.94 6.38
C SER A 37 -0.30 0.67 6.63
N SER A 38 1.03 0.76 6.74
CA SER A 38 1.88 -0.40 7.02
C SER A 38 1.64 -0.97 8.41
N VAL A 39 1.61 -0.14 9.46
CA VAL A 39 1.40 -0.60 10.84
C VAL A 39 -0.01 -1.17 11.02
N LEU A 40 -1.04 -0.47 10.53
CA LEU A 40 -2.40 -0.94 10.66
C LEU A 40 -2.60 -2.26 9.89
N SER A 41 -2.12 -2.34 8.65
CA SER A 41 -2.22 -3.57 7.86
C SER A 41 -1.43 -4.71 8.51
N PHE A 42 -0.24 -4.44 9.05
CA PHE A 42 0.55 -5.45 9.76
C PHE A 42 -0.21 -6.01 10.96
N VAL A 43 -0.83 -5.15 11.78
CA VAL A 43 -1.63 -5.61 12.93
C VAL A 43 -2.82 -6.45 12.47
N ILE A 44 -3.56 -6.00 11.45
CA ILE A 44 -4.72 -6.75 10.93
C ILE A 44 -4.28 -8.11 10.38
N LEU A 45 -3.27 -8.14 9.51
CA LEU A 45 -2.76 -9.37 8.91
C LEU A 45 -2.23 -10.31 9.98
N LYS A 46 -1.57 -9.79 11.04
CA LYS A 46 -1.06 -10.62 12.12
C LYS A 46 -2.17 -11.23 12.97
N ILE A 47 -3.26 -10.50 13.19
CA ILE A 47 -4.43 -11.05 13.87
C ILE A 47 -5.06 -12.16 13.02
N ILE A 48 -5.25 -11.94 11.72
CA ILE A 48 -5.81 -12.95 10.80
C ILE A 48 -4.94 -14.21 10.75
N ASP A 49 -3.62 -14.02 10.67
CA ASP A 49 -2.63 -15.11 10.68
C ASP A 49 -2.73 -15.99 11.92
N VAL A 50 -2.98 -15.41 13.09
CA VAL A 50 -3.12 -16.17 14.35
C VAL A 50 -4.50 -16.82 14.50
N VAL A 51 -5.57 -16.20 14.00
CA VAL A 51 -6.95 -16.69 14.22
C VAL A 51 -7.37 -17.73 13.19
N ILE A 52 -7.02 -17.53 11.91
CA ILE A 52 -7.48 -18.35 10.79
C ILE A 52 -6.31 -19.01 10.07
N GLY A 53 -5.16 -18.33 10.02
CA GLY A 53 -4.04 -18.69 9.14
C GLY A 53 -4.18 -18.01 7.79
N LEU A 54 -3.18 -17.21 7.40
CA LEU A 54 -3.22 -16.42 6.17
C LEU A 54 -2.65 -17.17 4.95
N ARG A 55 -1.74 -18.12 5.18
CA ARG A 55 -1.04 -18.86 4.12
C ARG A 55 -1.60 -20.28 4.01
N VAL A 56 -1.70 -20.78 2.77
CA VAL A 56 -2.00 -22.18 2.48
C VAL A 56 -0.85 -23.11 2.92
N THR A 57 -1.10 -24.41 2.97
CA THR A 57 -0.03 -25.38 3.29
C THR A 57 0.98 -25.49 2.15
N GLU A 58 2.21 -25.93 2.44
CA GLU A 58 3.26 -26.08 1.42
C GLU A 58 2.88 -27.07 0.30
N GLU A 59 2.09 -28.10 0.64
CA GLU A 59 1.58 -29.07 -0.32
C GLU A 59 0.57 -28.42 -1.28
N GLN A 60 -0.37 -27.61 -0.75
CA GLN A 60 -1.33 -26.86 -1.57
C GLN A 60 -0.65 -25.80 -2.43
N GLU A 61 0.42 -25.16 -1.93
CA GLU A 61 1.22 -24.21 -2.70
C GLU A 61 1.98 -24.89 -3.85
N THR A 62 2.41 -26.15 -3.64
CA THR A 62 3.13 -26.96 -4.65
C THR A 62 2.20 -27.52 -5.72
N GLU A 63 1.00 -27.98 -5.33
CA GLU A 63 -0.02 -28.50 -6.26
C GLU A 63 -0.63 -27.38 -7.13
N GLY A 64 -0.64 -26.15 -6.61
CA GLY A 64 -1.19 -24.96 -7.26
C GLY A 64 -2.55 -24.57 -6.69
N LEU A 65 -2.73 -23.28 -6.40
CA LEU A 65 -3.91 -22.73 -5.72
C LEU A 65 -5.23 -22.99 -6.47
N ASP A 66 -5.19 -23.04 -7.80
CA ASP A 66 -6.38 -23.29 -8.61
C ASP A 66 -6.89 -24.73 -8.40
N ILE A 67 -5.98 -25.71 -8.33
CA ILE A 67 -6.33 -27.11 -8.05
C ILE A 67 -6.67 -27.28 -6.56
N ALA A 68 -5.81 -26.75 -5.69
CA ALA A 68 -5.89 -26.98 -4.25
C ALA A 68 -7.06 -26.25 -3.54
N LEU A 69 -7.50 -25.10 -4.05
CA LEU A 69 -8.58 -24.30 -3.44
C LEU A 69 -9.83 -24.17 -4.32
N HIS A 70 -9.70 -24.30 -5.64
CA HIS A 70 -10.81 -24.08 -6.57
C HIS A 70 -11.18 -25.32 -7.40
N ASP A 71 -10.45 -26.44 -7.27
CA ASP A 71 -10.59 -27.67 -8.07
C ASP A 71 -10.61 -27.40 -9.59
N GLU A 72 -9.91 -26.35 -10.01
CA GLU A 72 -9.83 -25.89 -11.40
C GLU A 72 -8.44 -26.16 -12.00
N ARG A 73 -8.42 -26.64 -13.24
CA ARG A 73 -7.19 -26.74 -14.05
C ARG A 73 -7.22 -25.67 -15.13
N GLY A 74 -6.32 -24.70 -15.06
CA GLY A 74 -6.28 -23.55 -15.98
C GLY A 74 -6.12 -23.92 -17.46
N TYR A 75 -5.46 -25.05 -17.77
CA TYR A 75 -5.34 -25.59 -19.12
C TYR A 75 -5.38 -27.13 -19.11
N ASN A 76 -6.20 -27.72 -19.97
CA ASN A 76 -6.08 -29.13 -20.38
C ASN A 76 -5.31 -29.16 -21.71
N LEU A 77 -4.10 -29.72 -21.71
CA LEU A 77 -3.35 -30.09 -22.91
C LEU A 77 -3.66 -31.54 -23.28
#